data_AF-A0A173G4L1-F1
#
_entry.id   AF-A0A173G4L1-F1
#
_cell.length_a   1.000
_cell.length_b   1.000
_cell.length_c   1.000
_cell.angle_alpha   90.00
_cell.angle_beta   90.00
_cell.angle_gamma   90.00
#
_symmetry.space_group_name_H-M   'P 1'
#
loop_
_entity.id
_entity.type
_entity.pdbx_description
1 polymer ?
#
loop_
_entity_poly.entity_id
_entity_poly.type
_entity_poly.pdbx_seq_one_letter_code
_entity_poly.pdbx_strand_id
1 'polypeptide(L)'
;LLLNAFYLGLSSFFAFVIIMVFVAFFILGERKVLGYMQIRKGPNKVGLWGLLQSFADLMKLVIKFKFVFFQNRSWLSWWGVYLLVLLACGYCVLFFFSFGGVSSVNFMLWFLVVISMTGYSLLSVGWGCYTKFALVSCVRSAFGSVSFVACFMCIVVLVALVWGSYGVSCLFGEFGGM
;
A
#
# COMPACT_ATOMS: atom_id res chain seq x y z
N LEU A 1 9.68 25.31 15.16
CA LEU A 1 9.96 24.47 13.97
C LEU A 1 10.36 23.04 14.38
N LEU A 2 11.39 22.86 15.21
CA LEU A 2 11.83 21.53 15.67
C LEU A 2 10.78 20.79 16.52
N LEU A 3 10.06 21.49 17.41
CA LEU A 3 8.98 20.91 18.23
C LEU A 3 7.76 20.48 17.39
N ASN A 4 7.38 21.27 16.37
CA ASN A 4 6.31 20.89 15.43
C ASN A 4 6.72 19.70 14.56
N ALA A 5 7.98 19.65 14.12
CA ALA A 5 8.50 18.51 13.37
C ALA A 5 8.53 17.22 14.22
N PHE A 6 8.91 17.33 15.50
CA PHE A 6 8.88 16.20 16.43
C PHE A 6 7.44 15.71 16.69
N TYR A 7 6.49 16.63 16.91
CA TYR A 7 5.08 16.30 17.09
C TYR A 7 4.49 15.60 15.85
N LEU A 8 4.77 16.11 14.64
CA LEU A 8 4.39 15.50 13.36
C LEU A 8 5.00 14.10 13.17
N GLY A 9 6.26 13.92 13.57
CA GLY A 9 6.92 12.61 13.55
C GLY A 9 6.26 11.60 14.49
N LEU A 10 5.94 12.03 15.71
CA LEU A 10 5.27 11.18 16.69
C LEU A 10 3.84 10.80 16.23
N SER A 11 3.09 11.76 15.69
CA SER A 11 1.72 11.54 15.23
C SER A 11 1.66 10.60 14.02
N SER A 12 2.58 10.76 13.06
CA SER A 12 2.67 9.87 11.89
C SER A 12 3.09 8.45 12.28
N PHE A 13 3.97 8.28 13.26
CA PHE A 13 4.29 6.97 13.82
C PHE A 13 3.07 6.29 14.47
N PHE A 14 2.32 7.04 15.29
CA PHE A 14 1.11 6.49 15.92
C PHE A 14 0.05 6.11 14.87
N ALA A 15 -0.14 6.95 13.85
CA ALA A 15 -1.02 6.65 12.72
C ALA A 15 -0.57 5.37 11.97
N PHE A 16 0.73 5.20 11.73
CA PHE A 16 1.27 4.00 11.09
C PHE A 16 0.96 2.72 11.90
N VAL A 17 1.11 2.76 13.22
CA VAL A 17 0.78 1.62 14.10
C VAL A 17 -0.71 1.26 13.99
N ILE A 18 -1.59 2.26 14.02
CA ILE A 18 -3.03 2.05 13.87
C ILE A 18 -3.36 1.43 12.50
N ILE A 19 -2.76 1.95 11.42
CA ILE A 19 -2.98 1.43 10.07
C ILE A 19 -2.54 -0.04 9.97
N MET A 20 -1.41 -0.42 10.57
CA MET A 20 -0.96 -1.81 10.60
C MET A 20 -1.95 -2.75 11.32
N VAL A 21 -2.58 -2.28 12.41
CA VAL A 21 -3.63 -3.03 13.09
C VAL A 21 -4.87 -3.19 12.19
N PHE A 22 -5.29 -2.13 11.50
CA PHE A 22 -6.39 -2.21 10.53
C PHE A 22 -6.09 -3.18 9.38
N VAL A 23 -4.87 -3.15 8.83
CA VAL A 23 -4.44 -4.07 7.77
C VAL A 23 -4.52 -5.52 8.27
N ALA A 24 -4.09 -5.81 9.50
CA ALA A 24 -4.20 -7.15 10.08
C ALA A 24 -5.66 -7.64 10.16
N PHE A 25 -6.59 -6.77 10.57
CA PHE A 25 -8.02 -7.11 10.57
C PHE A 25 -8.60 -7.24 9.16
N PHE A 26 -8.16 -6.40 8.22
CA PHE A 26 -8.59 -6.45 6.82
C PHE A 26 -8.23 -7.80 6.17
N ILE A 27 -7.01 -8.31 6.39
CA ILE A 27 -6.56 -9.62 5.88
C ILE A 27 -7.45 -10.76 6.43
N LEU A 28 -7.80 -10.69 7.71
CA LEU A 28 -8.72 -11.65 8.33
C LEU A 28 -10.14 -11.55 7.75
N GLY A 29 -10.61 -10.31 7.53
CA GLY A 29 -11.89 -10.01 6.91
C GLY A 29 -12.00 -10.61 5.51
N GLU A 30 -10.99 -10.41 4.66
CA GLU A 30 -10.91 -10.98 3.31
C GLU A 30 -11.06 -12.51 3.34
N ARG A 31 -10.29 -13.19 4.20
CA ARG A 31 -10.36 -14.65 4.35
C ARG A 31 -11.73 -15.14 4.83
N LYS A 32 -12.39 -14.40 5.72
CA LYS A 32 -13.75 -14.73 6.18
C LYS A 32 -14.77 -14.53 5.08
N VAL A 33 -14.75 -13.39 4.37
CA VAL A 33 -15.67 -13.08 3.27
C VAL A 33 -15.54 -14.11 2.13
N LEU A 34 -14.31 -14.47 1.73
CA LEU A 34 -14.05 -15.54 0.76
C LEU A 34 -14.58 -16.91 1.24
N GLY A 35 -14.46 -17.20 2.55
CA GLY A 35 -15.04 -18.40 3.13
C GLY A 35 -16.56 -18.43 3.03
N TYR A 36 -17.22 -17.35 3.44
CA TYR A 36 -18.67 -17.23 3.40
C TYR A 36 -19.23 -17.34 1.97
N MET A 37 -18.57 -16.72 0.98
CA MET A 37 -18.95 -16.88 -0.44
C MET A 37 -18.83 -18.32 -0.94
N GLN A 38 -17.90 -19.10 -0.37
CA GLN A 38 -17.66 -20.50 -0.73
C GLN A 38 -18.43 -21.48 0.17
N ILE A 39 -19.37 -21.00 1.00
CA ILE A 39 -20.15 -21.82 1.95
C ILE A 39 -19.22 -22.65 2.87
N ARG A 40 -18.05 -22.12 3.20
CA ARG A 40 -17.13 -22.71 4.19
C ARG A 40 -16.82 -21.70 5.28
N LYS A 41 -16.73 -22.16 6.52
CA LYS A 41 -16.31 -21.26 7.62
C LYS A 41 -14.87 -20.82 7.37
N GLY A 42 -14.65 -19.50 7.44
CA GLY A 42 -13.30 -18.93 7.46
C GLY A 42 -12.49 -19.38 8.68
N PRO A 43 -11.25 -18.89 8.85
CA PRO A 43 -10.40 -19.28 9.97
C PRO A 43 -11.10 -18.99 11.31
N ASN A 44 -11.36 -20.05 12.08
CA ASN A 44 -12.13 -20.00 13.34
C ASN A 44 -11.40 -20.64 14.53
N LYS A 45 -10.18 -21.17 14.34
CA LYS A 45 -9.50 -22.00 15.36
C LYS A 45 -8.59 -21.22 16.31
N VAL A 46 -8.06 -20.06 15.92
CA VAL A 46 -7.08 -19.30 16.73
C VAL A 46 -7.75 -18.12 17.47
N GLY A 47 -7.69 -18.15 18.80
CA GLY A 47 -8.35 -17.15 19.65
C GLY A 47 -9.89 -17.21 19.60
N LEU A 48 -10.54 -16.14 20.08
CA LEU A 48 -12.00 -15.96 19.95
C LEU A 48 -12.35 -15.70 18.48
N TRP A 49 -13.07 -16.63 17.85
CA TRP A 49 -13.59 -16.50 16.48
C TRP A 49 -12.54 -16.22 15.39
N GLY A 50 -11.31 -16.67 15.60
CA GLY A 50 -10.21 -16.49 14.64
C GLY A 50 -9.48 -15.15 14.72
N LEU A 51 -9.83 -14.26 15.65
CA LEU A 51 -9.37 -12.86 15.67
C LEU A 51 -7.83 -12.71 15.70
N LEU A 52 -7.15 -13.66 16.34
CA LEU A 52 -5.69 -13.68 16.45
C LEU A 52 -4.98 -14.32 15.24
N GLN A 53 -5.70 -14.68 14.17
CA GLN A 53 -5.12 -15.38 13.01
C GLN A 53 -4.09 -14.54 12.26
N SER A 54 -4.37 -13.26 11.99
CA SER A 54 -3.40 -12.42 11.27
C SER A 54 -2.11 -12.20 12.07
N PHE A 55 -2.21 -12.12 13.39
CA PHE A 55 -1.04 -12.03 14.29
C PHE A 55 -0.25 -13.34 14.31
N ALA A 56 -0.92 -14.50 14.32
CA ALA A 56 -0.26 -15.80 14.26
C ALA A 56 0.46 -16.01 12.91
N ASP A 57 -0.13 -15.59 11.79
CA ASP A 57 0.51 -15.61 10.47
C ASP A 57 1.76 -14.71 10.42
N LEU A 58 1.71 -13.51 11.02
CA LEU A 58 2.87 -12.63 11.14
C LEU A 58 3.99 -13.28 11.96
N MET A 59 3.67 -13.78 13.16
CA MET A 59 4.64 -14.44 14.04
C MET A 59 5.26 -15.67 13.36
N LYS A 60 4.47 -16.43 12.61
CA LYS A 60 4.94 -17.56 11.81
C LYS A 60 5.95 -17.14 10.74
N LEU A 61 5.72 -16.02 10.06
CA LEU A 61 6.66 -15.49 9.07
C LEU A 61 7.97 -15.01 9.71
N VAL A 62 7.92 -14.46 10.93
CA VAL A 62 9.12 -14.01 11.67
C VAL A 62 9.98 -15.18 12.11
N ILE A 63 9.37 -16.26 12.63
CA ILE A 63 10.08 -17.44 13.13
C ILE A 63 10.64 -18.29 11.98
N LYS A 64 10.06 -18.20 10.77
CA LYS A 64 10.47 -19.04 9.64
C LYS A 64 11.87 -18.69 9.17
N PHE A 65 12.80 -19.62 9.39
CA PHE A 65 14.19 -19.50 8.94
C PHE A 65 14.26 -19.41 7.41
N LYS A 66 14.97 -18.40 6.89
CA LYS A 66 15.19 -18.22 5.46
C LYS A 66 16.41 -19.02 5.02
N PHE A 67 16.19 -20.12 4.30
CA PHE A 67 17.26 -20.82 3.59
C PHE A 67 17.67 -20.03 2.34
N VAL A 68 18.78 -19.30 2.42
CA VAL A 68 19.30 -18.44 1.34
C VAL A 68 19.94 -19.27 0.20
N PHE A 69 20.41 -20.47 0.49
CA PHE A 69 21.24 -21.27 -0.42
C PHE A 69 20.56 -21.68 -1.75
N PHE A 70 19.23 -21.77 -1.79
CA PHE A 70 18.52 -22.27 -2.98
C PHE A 70 18.02 -21.19 -3.95
N GLN A 71 18.13 -19.90 -3.60
CA GLN A 71 17.68 -18.81 -4.48
C GLN A 71 18.82 -17.87 -4.79
N ASN A 72 19.32 -17.94 -6.02
CA ASN A 72 20.18 -16.90 -6.57
C ASN A 72 19.32 -15.63 -6.71
N ARG A 73 19.36 -14.76 -5.70
CA ARG A 73 18.63 -13.48 -5.69
C ARG A 73 19.60 -12.38 -6.03
N SER A 74 19.31 -11.63 -7.09
CA SER A 74 20.14 -10.48 -7.42
C SER A 74 19.96 -9.35 -6.40
N TRP A 75 20.96 -8.47 -6.30
CA TRP A 75 20.87 -7.21 -5.58
C TRP A 75 19.65 -6.37 -6.01
N LEU A 76 19.26 -6.48 -7.27
CA LEU A 76 18.12 -5.79 -7.87
C LEU A 76 16.79 -6.25 -7.24
N SER A 77 16.62 -7.54 -6.91
CA SER A 77 15.43 -8.02 -6.19
C SER A 77 15.30 -7.41 -4.79
N TRP A 78 16.40 -7.29 -4.05
CA TRP A 78 16.42 -6.67 -2.72
C TRP A 78 16.06 -5.20 -2.79
N TRP A 79 16.64 -4.47 -3.76
CA TRP A 79 16.30 -3.08 -4.01
C TRP A 79 14.82 -2.90 -4.35
N GLY A 80 14.26 -3.77 -5.20
CA GLY A 80 12.84 -3.74 -5.55
C GLY A 80 11.92 -3.92 -4.33
N VAL A 81 12.25 -4.85 -3.42
CA VAL A 81 11.49 -5.06 -2.18
C VAL A 81 11.62 -3.86 -1.24
N TYR A 82 12.82 -3.30 -1.08
CA TYR A 82 13.02 -2.10 -0.27
C TYR A 82 12.22 -0.92 -0.81
N LEU A 83 12.24 -0.71 -2.13
CA LEU A 83 11.45 0.32 -2.80
C LEU A 83 9.95 0.12 -2.55
N LEU A 84 9.45 -1.12 -2.62
CA LEU A 84 8.04 -1.44 -2.38
C LEU A 84 7.62 -1.05 -0.95
N VAL A 85 8.44 -1.39 0.04
CA VAL A 85 8.19 -1.06 1.45
C VAL A 85 8.26 0.45 1.66
N LEU A 86 9.25 1.13 1.06
CA LEU A 86 9.38 2.57 1.13
C LEU A 86 8.17 3.29 0.53
N LEU A 87 7.66 2.81 -0.61
CA LEU A 87 6.44 3.31 -1.23
C LEU A 87 5.22 3.08 -0.34
N ALA A 88 5.07 1.88 0.25
CA ALA A 88 4.01 1.56 1.21
C ALA A 88 3.98 2.52 2.40
N CYS A 89 5.14 2.79 3.01
CA CYS A 89 5.27 3.79 4.07
C CYS A 89 4.98 5.21 3.55
N GLY A 90 5.45 5.54 2.34
CA GLY A 90 5.19 6.82 1.68
C GLY A 90 3.70 7.12 1.52
N TYR A 91 2.88 6.13 1.17
CA TYR A 91 1.42 6.30 1.12
C TYR A 91 0.82 6.68 2.46
N CYS A 92 1.25 6.03 3.55
CA CYS A 92 0.76 6.33 4.90
C CYS A 92 1.07 7.78 5.28
N VAL A 93 2.28 8.23 4.96
CA VAL A 93 2.75 9.59 5.24
C VAL A 93 2.00 10.62 4.39
N LEU A 94 1.81 10.38 3.09
CA LEU A 94 1.04 11.26 2.20
C LEU A 94 -0.41 11.40 2.67
N PHE A 95 -1.05 10.29 3.04
CA PHE A 95 -2.40 10.30 3.58
C PHE A 95 -2.47 11.15 4.85
N PHE A 96 -1.55 10.95 5.79
CA PHE A 96 -1.50 11.74 7.02
C PHE A 96 -1.32 13.25 6.75
N PHE A 97 -0.44 13.63 5.82
CA PHE A 97 -0.27 15.05 5.43
C PHE A 97 -1.54 15.67 4.85
N SER A 98 -2.32 14.89 4.08
CA SER A 98 -3.59 15.34 3.54
C SER A 98 -4.60 15.70 4.63
N PHE A 99 -4.69 14.91 5.71
CA PHE A 99 -5.60 15.17 6.82
C PHE A 99 -5.04 16.15 7.85
N GLY A 100 -3.71 16.26 7.95
CA GLY A 100 -3.02 17.20 8.85
C GLY A 100 -3.06 18.66 8.39
N GLY A 101 -3.84 19.00 7.37
CA GLY A 101 -4.02 20.37 6.88
C GLY A 101 -2.86 20.92 6.04
N VAL A 102 -1.82 20.12 5.79
CA VAL A 102 -0.70 20.48 4.93
C VAL A 102 -0.98 20.00 3.51
N SER A 103 -2.04 20.54 2.89
CA SER A 103 -2.38 20.22 1.50
C SER A 103 -1.69 21.20 0.56
N SER A 104 -0.89 20.70 -0.38
CA SER A 104 -0.43 21.48 -1.53
C SER A 104 -1.51 21.52 -2.63
N VAL A 105 -1.50 22.57 -3.45
CA VAL A 105 -2.43 22.75 -4.58
C VAL A 105 -2.33 21.59 -5.59
N ASN A 106 -1.20 20.88 -5.63
CA ASN A 106 -0.91 19.80 -6.59
C ASN A 106 -0.88 18.42 -5.94
N PHE A 107 -1.53 18.22 -4.79
CA PHE A 107 -1.44 16.96 -4.04
C PHE A 107 -1.86 15.74 -4.88
N MET A 108 -2.95 15.85 -5.65
CA MET A 108 -3.45 14.74 -6.47
C MET A 108 -2.46 14.32 -7.58
N LEU A 109 -1.69 15.28 -8.11
CA LEU A 109 -0.63 15.01 -9.08
C LEU A 109 0.58 14.35 -8.42
N TRP A 110 0.98 14.81 -7.24
CA TRP A 110 2.03 14.16 -6.45
C TRP A 110 1.67 12.70 -6.10
N PHE A 111 0.40 12.45 -5.78
CA PHE A 111 -0.10 11.10 -5.54
C PHE A 111 0.04 10.21 -6.77
N LEU A 112 -0.28 10.71 -7.97
CA LEU A 112 -0.08 9.97 -9.23
C LEU A 112 1.40 9.59 -9.46
N VAL A 113 2.33 10.51 -9.19
CA VAL A 113 3.78 10.24 -9.33
C VAL A 113 4.20 9.11 -8.40
N VAL A 114 3.76 9.12 -7.14
CA VAL A 114 4.10 8.07 -6.19
C VAL A 114 3.49 6.72 -6.57
N ILE A 115 2.27 6.69 -7.13
CA ILE A 115 1.67 5.45 -7.64
C ILE A 115 2.46 4.88 -8.81
N SER A 116 2.91 5.73 -9.74
CA SER A 116 3.67 5.26 -10.90
C SER A 116 4.98 4.53 -10.52
N MET A 117 5.59 4.90 -9.38
CA MET A 117 6.81 4.28 -8.87
C MET A 117 6.63 2.82 -8.42
N THR A 118 5.41 2.43 -8.04
CA THR A 118 5.11 1.05 -7.60
C THR A 118 5.28 0.01 -8.72
N GLY A 119 4.96 0.36 -9.96
CA GLY A 119 5.16 -0.52 -11.11
C GLY A 119 6.63 -0.86 -11.34
N TYR A 120 7.52 0.13 -11.17
CA TYR A 120 8.97 -0.07 -11.30
C TYR A 120 9.53 -0.97 -10.20
N SER A 121 9.03 -0.82 -8.97
CA SER A 121 9.38 -1.72 -7.86
C SER A 121 9.02 -3.18 -8.19
N LEU A 122 7.82 -3.45 -8.69
CA LEU A 122 7.36 -4.79 -9.06
C LEU A 122 8.21 -5.41 -10.19
N LEU A 123 8.58 -4.61 -11.20
CA LEU A 123 9.42 -5.05 -12.30
C LEU A 123 10.82 -5.46 -11.80
N SER A 124 11.40 -4.65 -10.90
CA SER A 124 12.70 -4.90 -10.29
C SER A 124 12.72 -6.21 -9.49
N VAL A 125 11.69 -6.45 -8.66
CA VAL A 125 11.59 -7.72 -7.90
C VAL A 125 11.56 -8.93 -8.84
N GLY A 126 10.83 -8.84 -9.94
CA GLY A 126 10.69 -9.92 -10.93
C GLY A 126 11.98 -10.23 -11.68
N TRP A 127 12.66 -9.19 -12.17
CA TRP A 127 13.91 -9.34 -12.90
C TRP A 127 15.00 -9.99 -12.04
N GLY A 128 15.04 -9.67 -10.74
CA GLY A 128 16.06 -10.20 -9.84
C GLY A 128 15.87 -11.64 -9.37
N CYS A 129 14.79 -12.32 -9.75
CA CYS A 129 14.51 -13.72 -9.38
C CYS A 129 15.07 -14.77 -10.36
N TYR A 130 15.68 -14.37 -11.48
CA TYR A 130 16.33 -15.23 -12.48
C TYR A 130 15.57 -16.51 -12.90
N THR A 131 14.23 -16.48 -12.89
CA THR A 131 13.39 -17.59 -13.36
C THR A 131 12.38 -17.08 -14.38
N LYS A 132 12.19 -17.83 -15.48
CA LYS A 132 11.32 -17.44 -16.60
C LYS A 132 9.88 -17.14 -16.14
N PHE A 133 9.33 -17.98 -15.27
CA PHE A 133 7.95 -17.82 -14.77
C PHE A 133 7.76 -16.61 -13.86
N ALA A 134 8.74 -16.31 -13.00
CA ALA A 134 8.68 -15.13 -12.14
C ALA A 134 8.75 -13.85 -12.99
N LEU A 135 9.65 -13.80 -13.97
CA LEU A 135 9.80 -12.66 -14.87
C LEU A 135 8.48 -12.37 -15.62
N VAL A 136 7.90 -13.38 -16.28
CA VAL A 136 6.64 -13.21 -17.03
C VAL A 136 5.49 -12.76 -16.13
N SER A 137 5.40 -13.29 -14.91
CA SER A 137 4.37 -12.91 -13.95
C SER A 137 4.50 -11.45 -13.50
N CYS A 138 5.73 -11.00 -13.24
CA CYS A 138 6.02 -9.63 -12.83
C CYS A 138 5.83 -8.62 -13.97
N VAL A 139 6.18 -8.99 -15.20
CA VAL A 139 5.91 -8.14 -16.38
C VAL A 139 4.40 -7.94 -16.55
N ARG A 140 3.60 -9.01 -16.41
CA ARG A 140 2.14 -8.92 -16.49
C ARG A 140 1.54 -8.04 -15.39
N SER A 141 2.01 -8.17 -14.14
CA SER A 141 1.51 -7.32 -13.05
C SER A 141 1.94 -5.86 -13.20
N ALA A 142 3.17 -5.60 -13.65
CA ALA A 142 3.65 -4.25 -13.92
C ALA A 142 2.82 -3.56 -15.01
N PHE A 143 2.57 -4.23 -16.14
CA PHE A 143 1.69 -3.68 -17.19
C PHE A 143 0.28 -3.39 -16.67
N GLY A 144 -0.30 -4.31 -15.88
CA GLY A 144 -1.60 -4.07 -15.24
C GLY A 144 -1.59 -2.81 -14.36
N SER A 145 -0.56 -2.64 -13.53
CA SER A 145 -0.43 -1.45 -12.68
C SER A 145 -0.34 -0.15 -13.49
N VAL A 146 0.42 -0.14 -14.59
CA VAL A 146 0.55 1.04 -15.47
C VAL A 146 -0.77 1.36 -16.16
N SER A 147 -1.49 0.36 -16.65
CA SER A 147 -2.81 0.55 -17.27
C SER A 147 -3.80 1.19 -16.29
N PHE A 148 -3.84 0.73 -15.03
CA PHE A 148 -4.71 1.34 -14.01
C PHE A 148 -4.32 2.78 -13.66
N VAL A 149 -3.01 3.12 -13.66
CA VAL A 149 -2.55 4.50 -13.46
C VAL A 149 -2.99 5.40 -14.60
N ALA A 150 -2.94 4.93 -15.86
CA ALA A 150 -3.42 5.69 -17.00
C ALA A 150 -4.92 6.00 -16.89
N CYS A 151 -5.74 5.00 -16.53
CA CYS A 151 -7.17 5.21 -16.27
C CYS A 151 -7.40 6.19 -15.10
N PHE A 152 -6.64 6.05 -14.02
CA PHE A 152 -6.77 6.94 -12.86
C PHE A 152 -6.35 8.38 -13.18
N MET A 153 -5.34 8.57 -14.02
CA MET A 153 -4.94 9.90 -14.53
C MET A 153 -6.08 10.57 -15.30
N CYS A 154 -6.80 9.84 -16.16
CA CYS A 154 -7.96 10.38 -16.86
C CYS A 154 -9.04 10.86 -15.88
N ILE A 155 -9.32 10.08 -14.83
CA ILE A 155 -10.31 10.45 -13.80
C ILE A 155 -9.86 11.70 -13.04
N VAL A 156 -8.59 11.77 -12.64
CA VAL A 156 -8.00 12.93 -11.96
C VAL A 156 -8.17 14.22 -12.76
N VAL A 157 -7.91 14.17 -14.08
CA VAL A 157 -8.06 15.33 -14.96
C VAL A 157 -9.53 15.75 -15.10
N LEU A 158 -10.46 14.80 -15.24
CA LEU A 158 -11.89 15.10 -15.30
C LEU A 158 -12.39 15.78 -14.02
N VAL A 159 -11.97 15.29 -12.85
CA VAL A 159 -12.28 15.94 -11.57
C VAL A 159 -11.65 17.33 -11.53
N ALA A 160 -10.37 17.49 -11.87
CA ALA A 160 -9.73 18.80 -11.86
C ALA A 160 -10.41 19.83 -12.78
N LEU A 161 -11.01 19.40 -13.91
CA LEU A 161 -11.76 20.28 -14.80
C LEU A 161 -13.06 20.80 -14.18
N VAL A 162 -13.78 19.95 -13.44
CA VAL A 162 -15.04 20.36 -12.78
C VAL A 162 -14.75 21.32 -11.61
N TRP A 163 -13.66 21.06 -10.88
CA TRP A 163 -13.36 21.73 -9.61
C TRP A 163 -12.36 22.88 -9.74
N GLY A 164 -11.65 23.00 -10.87
CA GLY A 164 -10.68 24.07 -11.14
C GLY A 164 -9.37 23.98 -10.33
N SER A 165 -9.17 22.92 -9.55
CA SER A 165 -7.99 22.74 -8.70
C SER A 165 -7.60 21.25 -8.53
N TYR A 166 -6.32 20.98 -8.28
CA TYR A 166 -5.77 19.64 -7.99
C TYR A 166 -5.58 19.38 -6.48
N GLY A 167 -6.08 20.29 -5.64
CA GLY A 167 -5.96 20.24 -4.18
C GLY A 167 -7.03 19.36 -3.54
N VAL A 168 -6.63 18.51 -2.59
CA VAL A 168 -7.57 17.63 -1.87
C VAL A 168 -8.52 18.41 -0.96
N SER A 169 -8.05 19.50 -0.35
CA SER A 169 -8.86 20.37 0.50
C SER A 169 -10.02 21.02 -0.25
N CYS A 170 -9.82 21.39 -1.52
CA CYS A 170 -10.89 21.92 -2.37
C CYS A 170 -11.97 20.87 -2.65
N LEU A 171 -11.58 19.60 -2.79
CA LEU A 171 -12.51 18.50 -3.03
C LEU A 171 -13.32 18.16 -1.77
N PHE A 172 -12.71 18.12 -0.58
CA PHE A 172 -13.44 17.83 0.67
C PHE A 172 -14.27 19.01 1.19
N GLY A 173 -13.89 20.25 0.86
CA GLY A 173 -14.54 21.46 1.36
C GLY A 173 -16.01 21.60 0.96
N GLU A 174 -16.40 21.23 -0.26
CA GLU A 174 -17.82 21.29 -0.68
C GLU A 174 -18.62 20.03 -0.33
N PHE A 175 -18.00 18.85 -0.26
CA PHE A 175 -18.70 17.63 0.18
C PHE A 175 -19.10 17.68 1.67
N GLY A 176 -18.39 18.44 2.51
CA GLY A 176 -18.76 18.70 3.90
C GLY A 176 -19.70 19.92 4.10
N GLY A 177 -20.06 20.61 3.01
CA GLY A 177 -20.96 21.77 3.01
C GLY A 177 -22.43 21.43 2.70
N MET A 178 -22.78 20.14 2.58
CA MET A 178 -24.16 19.63 2.50
C MET A 178 -24.54 18.87 3.76
#